data_AF-A0A1M3QWW2-F1
#
_entry.id   AF-A0A1M3QWW2-F1
#
_cell.length_a   1.000
_cell.length_b   1.000
_cell.length_c   1.000
_cell.angle_alpha   90.00
_cell.angle_beta   90.00
_cell.angle_gamma   90.00
#
_symmetry.space_group_name_H-M   'P 1'
#
loop_
_entity.id
_entity.type
_entity.pdbx_description
1 polymer ?
#
loop_
_entity_poly.entity_id
_entity_poly.type
_entity_poly.pdbx_seq_one_letter_code
_entity_poly.pdbx_strand_id
1 'polypeptide(L)'
;MSYVYLQEKPFDDYKKHEGKNDAFWKKVDVNNIEWETLYDIQAFFMQHPYLNITAMAKLAGINASLMRQYSSGVKHPSANQMQKIEAAIKQIVIELKTINLYAT
;
A
#
# COMPACT_ATOMS: atom_id res chain seq x y z
N MET A 1 12.36 3.13 -12.60
CA MET A 1 11.79 1.77 -12.56
C MET A 1 10.52 1.79 -11.72
N SER A 2 9.37 1.75 -12.40
CA SER A 2 8.03 1.78 -11.81
C SER A 2 7.65 0.36 -11.37
N TYR A 3 7.51 0.14 -10.06
CA TYR A 3 6.93 -1.09 -9.52
C TYR A 3 5.41 -0.96 -9.54
N VAL A 4 4.80 -1.12 -10.73
CA VAL A 4 3.34 -1.20 -10.88
C VAL A 4 3.03 -2.31 -11.89
N TYR A 5 3.29 -3.54 -11.50
CA TYR A 5 2.69 -4.74 -12.08
C TYR A 5 2.59 -5.70 -10.89
N LEU A 6 1.41 -6.03 -10.36
CA LEU A 6 0.58 -7.15 -10.84
C LEU A 6 -0.79 -7.09 -10.12
N GLN A 7 -1.67 -6.19 -10.52
CA GLN A 7 -3.11 -6.43 -10.37
C GLN A 7 -3.69 -6.25 -11.77
N GLU A 8 -4.45 -7.24 -12.25
CA GLU A 8 -5.25 -7.04 -13.47
C GLU A 8 -6.02 -5.73 -13.33
N LYS A 9 -6.21 -4.98 -14.43
CA LYS A 9 -7.08 -3.80 -14.36
C LYS A 9 -8.42 -4.29 -13.80
N PRO A 10 -8.87 -3.83 -12.62
CA PRO A 10 -9.89 -4.52 -11.82
C PRO A 10 -11.25 -4.65 -12.52
N PHE A 11 -11.42 -3.98 -13.66
CA PHE A 11 -12.65 -3.99 -14.47
C PHE A 11 -12.56 -4.79 -15.77
N ASP A 12 -11.38 -5.28 -16.16
CA ASP A 12 -11.25 -6.07 -17.39
C ASP A 12 -12.03 -7.39 -17.29
N ASP A 13 -12.01 -8.02 -16.11
CA ASP A 13 -12.80 -9.21 -15.81
C ASP A 13 -14.30 -8.87 -15.74
N TYR A 14 -14.67 -7.84 -14.96
CA TYR A 14 -16.05 -7.38 -14.82
C TYR A 14 -16.72 -7.03 -16.17
N LYS A 15 -16.02 -6.33 -17.07
CA LYS A 15 -16.56 -5.95 -18.38
C LYS A 15 -16.78 -7.15 -19.30
N LYS A 16 -15.95 -8.20 -19.19
CA LYS A 16 -16.08 -9.44 -19.98
C LYS A 16 -17.28 -10.28 -19.54
N HIS A 17 -17.60 -10.27 -18.24
CA HIS A 17 -18.62 -11.13 -17.66
C HIS A 17 -19.93 -10.39 -17.36
N GLU A 18 -19.92 -9.46 -16.40
CA GLU A 18 -21.13 -8.85 -15.85
C GLU A 18 -21.56 -7.56 -16.57
N GLY A 19 -20.60 -6.69 -16.90
CA GLY A 19 -20.86 -5.38 -17.51
C GLY A 19 -21.26 -5.42 -19.00
N LYS A 20 -21.22 -6.59 -19.64
CA LYS A 20 -21.42 -6.74 -21.10
C LYS A 20 -22.76 -6.18 -21.61
N ASN A 21 -23.80 -6.28 -20.79
CA ASN A 21 -25.16 -5.85 -21.15
C ASN A 21 -25.60 -4.55 -20.47
N ASP A 22 -24.76 -3.96 -19.63
CA ASP A 22 -25.07 -2.74 -18.90
C ASP A 22 -24.90 -1.50 -19.80
N ALA A 23 -25.96 -0.68 -19.89
CA ALA A 23 -25.99 0.51 -20.74
C ALA A 23 -25.07 1.64 -20.26
N PHE A 24 -24.72 1.67 -18.98
CA PHE A 24 -23.74 2.59 -18.39
C PHE A 24 -22.32 2.16 -18.77
N TRP A 25 -21.95 0.89 -18.54
CA TRP A 25 -20.61 0.38 -18.80
C TRP A 25 -20.23 0.34 -20.28
N LYS A 26 -21.21 0.32 -21.20
CA LYS A 26 -20.96 0.50 -22.65
C LYS A 26 -20.45 1.89 -23.02
N LYS A 27 -20.71 2.90 -22.20
CA LYS A 27 -20.32 4.31 -22.44
C LYS A 27 -19.02 4.71 -21.72
N VAL A 28 -18.55 3.87 -20.81
CA VAL A 28 -17.33 4.11 -20.04
C VAL A 28 -16.14 3.45 -20.76
N ASP A 29 -15.18 4.28 -21.16
CA ASP A 29 -13.88 3.77 -21.61
C ASP A 29 -13.01 3.45 -20.40
N VAL A 30 -12.97 2.17 -20.04
CA VAL A 30 -12.16 1.63 -18.94
C VAL A 30 -10.67 1.93 -19.10
N ASN A 31 -10.20 2.17 -20.34
CA ASN A 31 -8.80 2.55 -20.57
C ASN A 31 -8.47 3.97 -20.12
N ASN A 32 -9.47 4.84 -19.98
CA ASN A 32 -9.31 6.23 -19.55
C ASN A 32 -9.70 6.46 -18.08
N ILE A 33 -9.80 5.38 -17.28
CA ILE A 33 -10.01 5.51 -15.83
C ILE A 33 -8.66 5.42 -15.12
N GLU A 34 -8.35 6.43 -14.34
CA GLU A 34 -7.23 6.40 -13.40
C GLU A 34 -7.68 5.75 -12.09
N TRP A 35 -6.88 4.80 -11.61
CA TRP A 35 -7.13 4.09 -10.35
C TRP A 35 -5.98 4.34 -9.40
N GLU A 36 -6.31 4.60 -8.15
CA GLU A 36 -5.35 4.64 -7.05
C GLU A 36 -5.60 3.44 -6.14
N THR A 37 -4.55 2.68 -5.85
CA THR A 37 -4.59 1.60 -4.87
C THR A 37 -3.99 2.09 -3.58
N LEU A 38 -4.82 2.20 -2.55
CA LEU A 38 -4.40 2.60 -1.21
C LEU A 38 -4.35 1.38 -0.31
N TYR A 39 -3.28 1.27 0.47
CA TYR A 39 -3.17 0.29 1.54
C TYR A 39 -3.66 0.89 2.85
N ASP A 40 -4.42 0.12 3.63
CA ASP A 40 -4.42 0.34 5.07
C ASP A 40 -3.16 -0.27 5.70
N ILE A 41 -2.87 0.09 6.96
CA ILE A 41 -1.65 -0.36 7.64
C ILE A 41 -1.62 -1.88 7.84
N GLN A 42 -2.78 -2.51 8.04
CA GLN A 42 -2.86 -3.96 8.21
C GLN A 42 -2.46 -4.66 6.92
N ALA A 43 -3.09 -4.31 5.80
CA ALA A 43 -2.80 -4.85 4.48
C ALA A 43 -1.34 -4.63 4.10
N PHE A 44 -0.78 -3.44 4.39
CA PHE A 44 0.63 -3.16 4.16
C PHE A 44 1.56 -4.15 4.90
N PHE A 45 1.36 -4.37 6.19
CA PHE A 45 2.21 -5.32 6.95
C PHE A 45 1.95 -6.79 6.58
N MET A 46 0.74 -7.13 6.11
CA MET A 46 0.46 -8.45 5.57
C MET A 46 1.22 -8.72 4.28
N GLN A 47 1.33 -7.73 3.38
CA GLN A 47 2.08 -7.85 2.12
C GLN A 47 3.60 -7.76 2.33
N HIS A 48 4.06 -7.12 3.40
CA HIS A 48 5.47 -6.92 3.71
C HIS A 48 5.87 -7.52 5.07
N PRO A 49 5.70 -8.85 5.27
CA PRO A 49 5.91 -9.49 6.57
C PRO A 49 7.37 -9.47 7.06
N TYR A 50 8.31 -9.14 6.19
CA TYR A 50 9.73 -8.96 6.51
C TYR A 50 10.04 -7.62 7.21
N LEU A 51 9.10 -6.67 7.23
CA LEU A 51 9.29 -5.40 7.91
C LEU A 51 9.05 -5.53 9.41
N ASN A 52 10.00 -5.06 10.20
CA ASN A 52 9.88 -5.07 11.65
C ASN A 52 8.96 -3.94 12.15
N ILE A 53 7.78 -4.32 12.66
CA ILE A 53 6.75 -3.38 13.16
C ILE A 53 7.31 -2.47 14.28
N THR A 54 8.11 -3.01 15.19
CA THR A 54 8.66 -2.23 16.33
C THR A 54 9.68 -1.21 15.87
N ALA A 55 10.57 -1.58 14.93
CA ALA A 55 11.54 -0.65 14.37
C ALA A 55 10.84 0.47 13.59
N MET A 56 9.82 0.14 12.80
CA MET A 56 9.02 1.14 12.08
C MET A 56 8.28 2.08 13.04
N ALA A 57 7.73 1.57 14.14
CA ALA A 57 7.08 2.39 15.17
C ALA A 57 8.04 3.43 15.75
N LYS A 58 9.28 3.02 16.06
CA LYS A 58 10.33 3.93 16.54
C LYS A 58 10.63 5.02 15.52
N LEU A 59 10.82 4.65 14.24
CA LEU A 59 11.10 5.60 13.18
C LEU A 59 9.96 6.60 12.94
N ALA A 60 8.71 6.12 13.01
CA ALA A 60 7.52 6.96 12.87
C ALA A 60 7.23 7.83 14.12
N GLY A 61 7.94 7.63 15.23
CA GLY A 61 7.64 8.29 16.50
C GLY A 61 6.29 7.88 17.08
N ILE A 62 5.89 6.62 16.86
CA ILE A 62 4.63 6.04 17.33
C ILE A 62 4.94 4.98 18.39
N ASN A 63 4.06 4.89 19.39
CA ASN A 63 4.18 3.84 20.40
C ASN A 63 4.08 2.44 19.73
N ALA A 64 5.02 1.54 20.04
CA ALA A 64 5.07 0.22 19.42
C ALA A 64 3.82 -0.64 19.66
N SER A 65 3.15 -0.49 20.82
CA SER A 65 1.88 -1.17 21.08
C SER A 65 0.77 -0.65 20.17
N LEU A 66 0.71 0.66 19.99
CA LEU A 66 -0.26 1.30 19.10
C LEU A 66 -0.01 0.90 17.63
N MET A 67 1.24 0.87 17.17
CA MET A 67 1.59 0.40 15.83
C MET A 67 1.19 -1.07 15.62
N ARG A 68 1.38 -1.93 16.63
CA ARG A 68 0.91 -3.32 16.56
C ARG A 68 -0.62 -3.44 16.47
N GLN A 69 -1.35 -2.58 17.18
CA GLN A 69 -2.81 -2.51 17.06
C GLN A 69 -3.25 -2.08 15.66
N TYR A 70 -2.48 -1.19 15.01
CA TYR A 70 -2.71 -0.83 13.61
C TYR A 70 -2.40 -1.97 12.65
N SER A 71 -1.26 -2.64 12.82
CA SER A 71 -0.87 -3.77 11.95
C SER A 71 -1.79 -4.97 12.08
N SER A 72 -2.46 -5.15 13.23
CA SER A 72 -3.45 -6.22 13.44
C SER A 72 -4.87 -5.82 13.08
N GLY A 73 -5.10 -4.58 12.59
CA GLY A 73 -6.44 -4.07 12.26
C GLY A 73 -7.34 -3.81 13.47
N VAL A 74 -6.81 -3.86 14.70
CA VAL A 74 -7.60 -3.62 15.92
C VAL A 74 -7.95 -2.15 16.07
N LYS A 75 -7.08 -1.26 15.60
CA LYS A 75 -7.32 0.18 15.55
C LYS A 75 -6.94 0.73 14.19
N HIS A 76 -7.55 1.87 13.86
CA HIS A 76 -7.18 2.63 12.68
C HIS A 76 -6.44 3.92 13.10
N PRO A 77 -5.35 4.27 12.42
CA PRO A 77 -4.62 5.52 12.66
C PRO A 77 -5.45 6.74 12.23
N SER A 78 -5.23 7.88 12.91
CA SER A 78 -5.71 9.17 12.42
C SER A 78 -4.87 9.65 11.23
N ALA A 79 -5.34 10.67 10.50
CA ALA A 79 -4.59 11.25 9.38
C ALA A 79 -3.15 11.68 9.77
N ASN A 80 -2.97 12.31 10.93
CA ASN A 80 -1.64 12.71 11.41
C ASN A 80 -0.74 11.50 11.71
N GLN A 81 -1.31 10.41 12.24
CA GLN A 81 -0.53 9.18 12.45
C GLN A 81 -0.19 8.51 11.12
N MET A 82 -1.12 8.49 10.15
CA MET A 82 -0.87 7.98 8.81
C MET A 82 0.31 8.70 8.15
N GLN A 83 0.33 10.04 8.19
CA GLN A 83 1.43 10.84 7.64
C GLN A 83 2.80 10.49 8.26
N LYS A 84 2.85 10.25 9.58
CA LYS A 84 4.08 9.81 10.24
C LYS A 84 4.55 8.44 9.77
N ILE A 85 3.62 7.50 9.60
CA ILE A 85 3.90 6.15 9.11
C ILE A 85 4.42 6.22 7.67
N GLU A 86 3.75 6.96 6.79
CA GLU A 86 4.18 7.16 5.41
C GLU A 86 5.57 7.81 5.32
N ALA A 87 5.83 8.83 6.14
CA ALA A 87 7.14 9.48 6.19
C ALA A 87 8.24 8.49 6.60
N ALA A 88 7.98 7.65 7.60
CA ALA A 88 8.92 6.61 8.03
C ALA A 88 9.17 5.58 6.91
N ILE A 89 8.13 5.15 6.20
CA ILE A 89 8.26 4.23 5.05
C ILE A 89 9.10 4.88 3.94
N LYS A 90 8.80 6.13 3.58
CA LYS A 90 9.55 6.88 2.55
C LYS A 90 11.04 7.01 2.93
N GLN A 91 11.33 7.28 4.19
CA GLN A 91 12.69 7.34 4.70
C GLN A 91 13.43 6.00 4.52
N ILE A 92 12.81 4.88 4.90
CA ILE A 92 13.38 3.53 4.69
C ILE A 92 13.66 3.28 3.21
N VAL A 93 12.72 3.62 2.32
CA VAL A 93 12.89 3.42 0.87
C VAL A 93 14.08 4.24 0.34
N ILE A 94 14.25 5.47 0.80
CA ILE A 94 15.40 6.31 0.41
C ILE A 94 16.70 5.68 0.89
N GLU A 95 16.78 5.29 2.17
CA GLU A 95 17.95 4.64 2.74
C GLU A 95 18.33 3.38 1.96
N LEU A 96 17.39 2.45 1.77
CA LEU A 96 17.62 1.20 1.05
C LEU A 96 18.09 1.40 -0.39
N LYS A 97 17.62 2.44 -1.08
CA LYS A 97 18.05 2.76 -2.46
C LYS A 97 19.52 3.19 -2.57
N THR A 98 20.12 3.64 -1.47
CA THR A 98 21.49 4.16 -1.45
C THR A 98 22.54 3.13 -1.02
N ILE A 99 22.10 1.95 -0.57
CA ILE A 99 22.99 0.92 -0.01
C ILE A 99 23.68 0.15 -1.14
N ASN A 100 25.00 0.01 -1.05
CA ASN A 100 25.80 -0.95 -1.80
C ASN A 100 26.45 -1.91 -0.81
N LEU A 101 26.32 -3.21 -1.08
CA LEU A 101 26.92 -4.25 -0.25
C LEU A 101 28.18 -4.77 -0.91
N TYR A 102 29.20 -5.08 -0.11
CA TYR A 102 30.39 -5.80 -0.56
C TYR A 102 30.63 -6.97 0.39
N ALA A 103 31.11 -8.10 -0.15
CA ALA A 103 31.55 -9.22 0.65
C ALA A 103 33.04 -9.03 0.98
N THR A 104 33.39 -9.18 2.26
CA THR A 104 34.78 -9.27 2.74
C THR A 104 35.27 -10.70 2.71
#